data_AF-A0A292Z274-F1
#
_entry.id   AF-A0A292Z274-F1
#
_cell.length_a   1.000
_cell.length_b   1.000
_cell.length_c   1.000
_cell.angle_alpha   90.00
_cell.angle_beta   90.00
_cell.angle_gamma   90.00
#
_symmetry.space_group_name_H-M   'P 1'
#
loop_
_entity.id
_entity.type
_entity.pdbx_description
1 polymer ?
#
loop_
_entity_poly.entity_id
_entity_poly.type
_entity_poly.pdbx_seq_one_letter_code
_entity_poly.pdbx_strand_id
1 'polypeptide(L)'
;MVTEALALVGVGVVQALHTPAITAGMPWQCLCGCGHAGILDDPAASVVALTAAVSTGQVSYGSREALAAELGSRIDSVTAQRRAQLIDALDGEGVEAGVAILKLRERVLSGRCDQLDEDVLVGIGAALVTAVRRDALVEWTAENTEPGLMRSVWLQMVQQLPGQARAYAATLCGLAALLEGDGATANLALDLAEQVHPGLTLTELAARIAACGIDPITLREMLRDTAR
;
A
#
# COMPACT_ATOMS: atom_id res chain seq x y z
N MET A 1 -30.34 9.08 10.46
CA MET A 1 -29.99 8.14 9.37
C MET A 1 -28.61 8.48 8.80
N VAL A 2 -27.91 7.54 8.13
CA VAL A 2 -26.56 7.77 7.55
C VAL A 2 -26.52 9.02 6.66
N THR A 3 -27.58 9.29 5.90
CA THR A 3 -27.74 10.51 5.07
C THR A 3 -27.72 11.80 5.88
N GLU A 4 -28.41 11.85 7.03
CA GLU A 4 -28.41 13.02 7.92
C GLU A 4 -27.05 13.21 8.60
N ALA A 5 -26.39 12.12 8.98
CA ALA A 5 -25.05 12.16 9.54
C ALA A 5 -24.01 12.68 8.53
N LEU A 6 -24.11 12.27 7.26
CA LEU A 6 -23.28 12.77 6.17
C LEU A 6 -23.55 14.25 5.87
N ALA A 7 -24.81 14.68 5.88
CA ALA A 7 -25.18 16.08 5.68
C ALA A 7 -24.60 17.00 6.79
N LEU A 8 -24.56 16.53 8.04
CA LEU A 8 -23.98 17.28 9.16
C LEU A 8 -22.47 17.55 9.00
N VAL A 9 -21.76 16.72 8.22
CA VAL A 9 -20.34 16.94 7.88
C VAL A 9 -20.16 17.54 6.49
N GLY A 10 -21.22 18.10 5.89
CA GLY A 10 -21.17 18.79 4.60
C GLY A 10 -21.09 17.85 3.39
N VAL A 11 -21.31 16.55 3.56
CA VAL A 11 -21.29 15.58 2.46
C VAL A 11 -22.70 15.41 1.89
N GLY A 12 -22.92 15.92 0.68
CA GLY A 12 -24.17 15.76 -0.06
C GLY A 12 -24.33 14.34 -0.61
N VAL A 13 -25.43 13.66 -0.26
CA VAL A 13 -25.75 12.34 -0.82
C VAL A 13 -26.49 12.53 -2.13
N VAL A 14 -25.80 12.26 -3.25
CA VAL A 14 -26.38 12.33 -4.60
C VAL A 14 -27.41 11.23 -4.82
N GLN A 15 -27.09 10.00 -4.41
CA GLN A 15 -27.96 8.84 -4.59
C GLN A 15 -27.64 7.76 -3.55
N ALA A 16 -28.67 7.11 -3.02
CA ALA A 16 -28.54 5.95 -2.13
C ALA A 16 -29.12 4.72 -2.85
N LEU A 17 -28.28 3.72 -3.08
CA LEU A 17 -28.61 2.50 -3.82
C LEU A 17 -28.48 1.28 -2.92
N HIS A 18 -29.31 0.28 -3.17
CA HIS A 18 -29.25 -1.03 -2.52
C HIS A 18 -29.15 -2.13 -3.57
N THR A 19 -28.23 -3.08 -3.39
CA THR A 19 -28.12 -4.33 -4.13
C THR A 19 -27.77 -5.46 -3.13
N PRO A 20 -28.26 -6.70 -3.30
CA PRO A 20 -27.92 -7.81 -2.41
C PRO A 20 -26.43 -8.17 -2.40
N ALA A 21 -25.76 -7.99 -3.54
CA ALA A 21 -24.32 -8.22 -3.71
C ALA A 21 -23.75 -7.35 -4.83
N ILE A 22 -22.45 -7.06 -4.76
CA ILE A 22 -21.70 -6.38 -5.84
C ILE A 22 -21.22 -7.45 -6.82
N THR A 23 -22.14 -7.99 -7.61
CA THR A 23 -21.88 -9.06 -8.58
C THR A 23 -22.75 -8.85 -9.81
N ALA A 24 -22.21 -9.16 -10.99
CA ALA A 24 -22.93 -9.09 -12.25
C ALA A 24 -24.29 -9.83 -12.15
N GLY A 25 -25.34 -9.21 -12.67
CA GLY A 25 -26.69 -9.79 -12.67
C GLY A 25 -27.51 -9.55 -11.40
N MET A 26 -26.95 -8.89 -10.37
CA MET A 26 -27.70 -8.59 -9.15
C MET A 26 -28.70 -7.44 -9.35
N PRO A 27 -29.92 -7.52 -8.78
CA PRO A 27 -30.87 -6.42 -8.84
C PRO A 27 -30.45 -5.28 -7.92
N TRP A 28 -30.58 -4.04 -8.37
CA TRP A 28 -30.39 -2.85 -7.55
C TRP A 28 -31.64 -1.96 -7.54
N GLN A 29 -31.81 -1.17 -6.48
CA GLN A 29 -32.91 -0.20 -6.35
C GLN A 29 -32.47 1.10 -5.64
N CYS A 30 -33.10 2.24 -5.94
CA CYS A 30 -32.90 3.47 -5.18
C CYS A 30 -33.63 3.40 -3.85
N LEU A 31 -32.92 3.74 -2.78
CA LEU A 31 -33.48 3.87 -1.43
C LEU A 31 -34.21 5.20 -1.21
N CYS A 32 -34.14 6.12 -2.17
CA CYS A 32 -34.79 7.42 -2.14
C CYS A 32 -36.31 7.37 -2.42
N GLY A 33 -36.87 6.19 -2.71
CA GLY A 33 -38.31 6.02 -2.97
C GLY A 33 -38.77 6.43 -4.38
N CYS A 34 -37.86 6.82 -5.28
CA CYS A 34 -38.21 7.20 -6.65
C CYS A 34 -38.59 6.02 -7.57
N GLY A 35 -38.41 4.78 -7.11
CA GLY A 35 -38.71 3.58 -7.87
C GLY A 35 -37.69 3.21 -8.95
N HIS A 36 -36.57 3.94 -9.08
CA HIS A 36 -35.49 3.53 -9.98
C HIS A 36 -34.86 2.21 -9.51
N ALA A 37 -34.73 1.28 -10.45
CA ALA A 37 -34.14 -0.04 -10.23
C ALA A 37 -33.54 -0.55 -11.53
N GLY A 38 -32.72 -1.59 -11.44
CA GLY A 38 -32.11 -2.23 -12.60
C GLY A 38 -31.33 -3.48 -12.23
N ILE A 39 -30.55 -3.97 -13.20
CA ILE A 39 -29.59 -5.06 -13.01
C ILE A 39 -28.19 -4.46 -13.02
N LEU A 40 -27.34 -4.95 -12.12
CA LEU A 40 -25.95 -4.56 -12.03
C LEU A 40 -25.16 -5.22 -13.16
N ASP A 41 -24.59 -4.41 -14.05
CA ASP A 41 -23.61 -4.87 -15.02
C ASP A 41 -22.35 -5.40 -14.32
N ASP A 42 -21.48 -6.12 -15.04
CA ASP A 42 -20.23 -6.62 -14.44
C ASP A 42 -19.38 -5.45 -13.88
N PRO A 43 -19.21 -5.35 -12.56
CA PRO A 43 -18.46 -4.26 -11.94
C PRO A 43 -17.00 -4.21 -12.44
N ALA A 44 -16.40 -5.37 -12.73
CA ALA A 44 -15.02 -5.47 -13.20
C ALA A 44 -14.84 -4.99 -14.64
N ALA A 45 -15.90 -5.02 -15.45
CA ALA A 45 -15.91 -4.51 -16.82
C ALA A 45 -16.36 -3.05 -16.92
N SER A 46 -16.67 -2.41 -15.79
CA SER A 46 -17.11 -1.01 -15.78
C SER A 46 -16.00 -0.09 -16.29
N VAL A 47 -16.38 1.00 -16.97
CA VAL A 47 -15.44 2.04 -17.43
C VAL A 47 -14.61 2.57 -16.26
N VAL A 48 -15.21 2.74 -15.08
CA VAL A 48 -14.51 3.21 -13.88
C VAL A 48 -13.42 2.20 -13.44
N ALA A 49 -13.74 0.91 -13.40
CA ALA A 49 -12.76 -0.12 -13.03
C ALA A 49 -11.61 -0.21 -14.05
N LEU A 50 -11.93 -0.15 -15.34
CA LEU A 50 -10.94 -0.15 -16.41
C LEU A 50 -10.08 1.12 -16.40
N THR A 51 -10.70 2.29 -16.18
CA THR A 51 -9.96 3.56 -16.06
C THR A 51 -9.04 3.51 -14.85
N ALA A 52 -9.51 3.11 -13.67
CA ALA A 52 -8.65 2.97 -12.48
C ALA A 52 -7.49 1.99 -12.72
N ALA A 53 -7.74 0.83 -13.32
CA ALA A 53 -6.68 -0.13 -13.64
C ALA A 53 -5.62 0.45 -14.59
N VAL A 54 -6.03 1.21 -15.60
CA VAL A 54 -5.12 1.77 -16.61
C VAL A 54 -4.44 3.06 -16.14
N SER A 55 -5.15 3.94 -15.42
CA SER A 55 -4.68 5.27 -15.06
C SER A 55 -3.99 5.34 -13.71
N THR A 56 -4.42 4.52 -12.74
CA THR A 56 -3.89 4.52 -11.37
C THR A 56 -3.22 3.20 -10.98
N GLY A 57 -3.22 2.20 -11.87
CA GLY A 57 -2.67 0.88 -11.61
C GLY A 57 -3.43 0.13 -10.50
N GLN A 58 -4.68 0.53 -10.22
CA GLN A 58 -5.55 -0.09 -9.22
C GLN A 58 -6.27 -1.29 -9.81
N VAL A 59 -5.98 -2.48 -9.31
CA VAL A 59 -6.65 -3.71 -9.72
C VAL A 59 -7.85 -3.95 -8.81
N SER A 60 -9.01 -4.27 -9.39
CA SER A 60 -10.17 -4.70 -8.62
C SER A 60 -9.96 -6.14 -8.14
N TYR A 61 -9.96 -6.34 -6.82
CA TYR A 61 -9.87 -7.67 -6.21
C TYR A 61 -11.26 -8.23 -5.92
N GLY A 62 -11.44 -9.54 -6.15
CA GLY A 62 -12.71 -10.22 -5.91
C GLY A 62 -13.09 -10.36 -4.42
N SER A 63 -12.12 -10.19 -3.52
CA SER A 63 -12.36 -10.14 -2.07
C SER A 63 -11.21 -9.48 -1.30
N ARG A 64 -11.46 -9.12 -0.03
CA ARG A 64 -10.42 -8.60 0.87
C ARG A 64 -9.33 -9.64 1.14
N GLU A 65 -9.70 -10.92 1.21
CA GLU A 65 -8.78 -12.04 1.41
C GLU A 65 -7.85 -12.22 0.22
N ALA A 66 -8.37 -12.07 -1.02
CA ALA A 66 -7.54 -12.12 -2.23
C ALA A 66 -6.51 -10.99 -2.25
N LEU A 67 -6.89 -9.78 -1.84
CA LEU A 67 -5.96 -8.66 -1.70
C LEU A 67 -4.94 -8.90 -0.57
N ALA A 68 -5.38 -9.43 0.58
CA ALA A 68 -4.49 -9.74 1.70
C ALA A 68 -3.47 -10.84 1.35
N ALA A 69 -3.85 -11.81 0.51
CA ALA A 69 -2.97 -12.89 0.08
C ALA A 69 -1.74 -12.38 -0.68
N GLU A 70 -1.83 -11.25 -1.38
CA GLU A 70 -0.69 -10.63 -2.07
C GLU A 70 0.42 -10.22 -1.10
N LEU A 71 0.08 -9.81 0.13
CA LEU A 71 1.05 -9.40 1.15
C LEU A 71 1.69 -10.60 1.89
N GLY A 72 1.31 -11.83 1.52
CA GLY A 72 1.86 -13.06 2.11
C GLY A 72 3.36 -13.21 1.88
N SER A 73 4.09 -13.73 2.88
CA SER A 73 5.50 -14.08 2.72
C SER A 73 5.68 -15.10 1.61
N ARG A 74 6.67 -14.89 0.74
CA ARG A 74 7.04 -15.82 -0.36
C ARG A 74 8.33 -16.59 -0.07
N ILE A 75 8.82 -16.53 1.16
CA ILE A 75 9.98 -17.28 1.62
C ILE A 75 9.63 -18.25 2.73
N ASP A 76 10.37 -19.37 2.78
CA ASP A 76 10.30 -20.33 3.87
C ASP A 76 10.97 -19.80 5.15
N SER A 77 10.73 -20.49 6.27
CA SER A 77 11.23 -20.08 7.58
C SER A 77 12.76 -20.12 7.71
N VAL A 78 13.44 -21.02 6.97
CA VAL A 78 14.90 -21.14 7.01
C VAL A 78 15.53 -19.96 6.29
N THR A 79 15.01 -19.62 5.11
CA THR A 79 15.40 -18.43 4.34
C THR A 79 15.12 -17.16 5.14
N ALA A 80 13.95 -17.06 5.76
CA ALA A 80 13.59 -15.92 6.62
C ALA A 80 14.56 -15.75 7.80
N GLN A 81 14.88 -16.83 8.51
CA GLN A 81 15.80 -16.78 9.64
C GLN A 81 17.22 -16.37 9.21
N ARG A 82 17.73 -16.97 8.13
CA ARG A 82 19.05 -16.60 7.58
C ARG A 82 19.10 -15.13 7.19
N ARG A 83 18.07 -14.64 6.49
CA ARG A 83 18.01 -13.26 6.03
C ARG A 83 17.92 -12.27 7.19
N ALA A 84 17.17 -12.59 8.24
CA ALA A 84 17.11 -11.77 9.45
C ALA A 84 18.51 -11.61 10.09
N GLN A 85 19.27 -12.70 10.22
CA GLN A 85 20.64 -12.66 10.74
C GLN A 85 21.58 -11.80 9.89
N LEU A 86 21.44 -11.84 8.56
CA LEU A 86 22.24 -11.02 7.66
C LEU A 86 21.87 -9.53 7.73
N ILE A 87 20.58 -9.22 7.89
CA ILE A 87 20.10 -7.85 8.10
C ILE A 87 20.65 -7.29 9.43
N ASP A 88 20.55 -8.06 10.52
CA ASP A 88 21.02 -7.64 11.85
C ASP A 88 22.55 -7.46 11.91
N ALA A 89 23.29 -8.18 11.07
CA ALA A 89 24.75 -8.10 11.00
C ALA A 89 25.28 -6.90 10.20
N LEU A 90 24.43 -6.25 9.41
CA LEU A 90 24.82 -5.10 8.59
C LEU A 90 24.59 -3.78 9.33
N ASP A 91 25.54 -2.88 9.18
CA ASP A 91 25.31 -1.47 9.50
C ASP A 91 24.41 -0.85 8.42
N GLY A 92 23.18 -0.49 8.78
CA GLY A 92 22.24 0.13 7.86
C GLY A 92 22.64 1.55 7.43
N GLU A 93 23.57 2.23 8.11
CA GLU A 93 24.18 3.47 7.60
C GLU A 93 25.36 3.21 6.66
N GLY A 94 25.91 1.99 6.72
CA GLY A 94 27.07 1.52 5.98
C GLY A 94 26.94 1.58 4.46
N VAL A 95 28.06 1.36 3.79
CA VAL A 95 28.20 1.48 2.33
C VAL A 95 27.31 0.45 1.63
N GLU A 96 27.21 -0.76 2.18
CA GLU A 96 26.43 -1.88 1.64
C GLU A 96 24.94 -1.53 1.53
N ALA A 97 24.36 -0.94 2.59
CA ALA A 97 22.98 -0.48 2.59
C ALA A 97 22.75 0.63 1.56
N GLY A 98 23.69 1.59 1.47
CA GLY A 98 23.66 2.64 0.45
C GLY A 98 23.72 2.10 -0.99
N VAL A 99 24.60 1.14 -1.24
CA VAL A 99 24.73 0.47 -2.55
C VAL A 99 23.46 -0.31 -2.90
N ALA A 100 22.85 -1.00 -1.93
CA ALA A 100 21.58 -1.71 -2.15
C ALA A 100 20.45 -0.76 -2.57
N ILE A 101 20.33 0.41 -1.95
CA ILE A 101 19.37 1.46 -2.35
C ILE A 101 19.62 1.92 -3.78
N LEU A 102 20.87 2.18 -4.15
CA LEU A 102 21.21 2.60 -5.52
C LEU A 102 20.88 1.52 -6.56
N LYS A 103 21.22 0.25 -6.28
CA LYS A 103 20.86 -0.89 -7.15
C LYS A 103 19.36 -1.06 -7.28
N LEU A 104 18.60 -0.90 -6.19
CA LEU A 104 17.14 -0.97 -6.23
C LEU A 104 16.58 0.16 -7.11
N ARG A 105 17.05 1.40 -6.94
CA ARG A 105 16.66 2.54 -7.77
C ARG A 105 16.94 2.29 -9.25
N GLU A 106 18.12 1.79 -9.59
CA GLU A 106 18.49 1.45 -10.96
C GLU A 106 17.57 0.39 -11.56
N ARG A 107 17.25 -0.66 -10.79
CA ARG A 107 16.31 -1.70 -11.20
C ARG A 107 14.91 -1.16 -11.47
N VAL A 108 14.40 -0.31 -10.57
CA VAL A 108 13.12 0.37 -10.72
C VAL A 108 13.09 1.22 -11.99
N LEU A 109 14.11 2.04 -12.22
CA LEU A 109 14.22 2.89 -13.42
C LEU A 109 14.36 2.07 -14.72
N SER A 110 14.97 0.89 -14.65
CA SER A 110 15.13 0.00 -15.82
C SER A 110 13.95 -0.94 -16.07
N GLY A 111 12.92 -0.94 -15.21
CA GLY A 111 11.78 -1.85 -15.29
C GLY A 111 12.10 -3.32 -14.96
N ARG A 112 13.27 -3.61 -14.35
CA ARG A 112 13.75 -4.96 -14.04
C ARG A 112 13.64 -5.26 -12.55
N CYS A 113 12.41 -5.38 -12.03
CA CYS A 113 12.14 -5.68 -10.62
C CYS A 113 11.55 -7.10 -10.40
N ASP A 114 11.64 -7.98 -11.39
CA ASP A 114 11.13 -9.35 -11.32
C ASP A 114 11.82 -10.20 -10.24
N GLN A 115 13.14 -10.08 -10.10
CA GLN A 115 13.87 -10.76 -9.03
C GLN A 115 15.01 -9.89 -8.48
N LEU A 116 14.99 -9.69 -7.16
CA LEU A 116 16.02 -8.95 -6.46
C LEU A 116 17.03 -9.92 -5.84
N ASP A 117 18.30 -9.56 -6.01
CA ASP A 117 19.42 -10.32 -5.46
C ASP A 117 19.40 -10.30 -3.91
N GLU A 118 19.99 -11.32 -3.30
CA GLU A 118 20.05 -11.46 -1.85
C GLU A 118 20.75 -10.27 -1.18
N ASP A 119 21.81 -9.72 -1.78
CA ASP A 119 22.55 -8.56 -1.26
C ASP A 119 21.68 -7.30 -1.27
N VAL A 120 20.85 -7.11 -2.30
CA VAL A 120 19.90 -6.01 -2.36
C VAL A 120 18.82 -6.18 -1.31
N LEU A 121 18.22 -7.37 -1.18
CA LEU A 121 17.19 -7.63 -0.16
C LEU A 121 17.72 -7.37 1.26
N VAL A 122 18.90 -7.91 1.57
CA VAL A 122 19.53 -7.77 2.87
C VAL A 122 19.92 -6.31 3.14
N GLY A 123 20.52 -5.61 2.17
CA GLY A 123 20.91 -4.21 2.32
C GLY A 123 19.71 -3.26 2.44
N ILE A 124 18.61 -3.50 1.71
CA ILE A 124 17.35 -2.76 1.88
C ILE A 124 16.72 -3.07 3.23
N GLY A 125 16.76 -4.33 3.67
CA GLY A 125 16.29 -4.72 5.01
C GLY A 125 17.01 -3.94 6.11
N ALA A 126 18.34 -3.85 6.04
CA ALA A 126 19.15 -3.04 6.96
C ALA A 126 18.83 -1.53 6.85
N ALA A 127 18.66 -1.01 5.63
CA ALA A 127 18.27 0.38 5.42
C ALA A 127 16.90 0.71 6.02
N LEU A 128 15.93 -0.21 5.97
CA LEU A 128 14.59 0.01 6.50
C LEU A 128 14.56 0.09 8.04
N VAL A 129 15.44 -0.63 8.72
CA VAL A 129 15.53 -0.59 10.19
C VAL A 129 16.33 0.62 10.70
N THR A 130 17.14 1.24 9.84
CA THR A 130 17.91 2.45 10.16
C THR A 130 17.12 3.72 9.85
N ALA A 131 16.87 4.55 10.86
CA ALA A 131 16.00 5.72 10.75
C ALA A 131 16.34 6.66 9.57
N VAL A 132 17.60 7.09 9.46
CA VAL A 132 18.04 8.03 8.40
C VAL A 132 17.79 7.48 7.00
N ARG A 133 18.08 6.19 6.76
CA ARG A 133 17.85 5.55 5.46
C ARG A 133 16.38 5.29 5.21
N ARG A 134 15.65 4.82 6.23
CA ARG A 134 14.21 4.61 6.15
C ARG A 134 13.48 5.89 5.78
N ASP A 135 13.85 7.02 6.36
CA ASP A 135 13.21 8.30 6.09
C ASP A 135 13.51 8.75 4.64
N ALA A 136 14.73 8.50 4.12
CA ALA A 136 15.03 8.69 2.69
C ALA A 136 14.25 7.74 1.75
N LEU A 137 13.88 6.54 2.21
CA LEU A 137 13.01 5.62 1.47
C LEU A 137 11.53 6.05 1.51
N VAL A 138 11.09 6.67 2.62
CA VAL A 138 9.77 7.32 2.71
C VAL A 138 9.70 8.49 1.72
N GLU A 139 10.71 9.36 1.72
CA GLU A 139 10.80 10.48 0.78
C GLU A 139 10.77 9.98 -0.67
N TRP A 140 11.61 8.99 -1.01
CA TRP A 140 11.63 8.41 -2.35
C TRP A 140 10.28 7.83 -2.79
N THR A 141 9.53 7.26 -1.85
CA THR A 141 8.16 6.77 -2.09
C THR A 141 7.20 7.91 -2.43
N ALA A 142 7.32 9.06 -1.77
CA ALA A 142 6.49 10.24 -2.02
C ALA A 142 6.92 11.05 -3.25
N GLU A 143 8.19 10.99 -3.64
CA GLU A 143 8.72 11.63 -4.85
C GLU A 143 8.20 10.98 -6.12
N ASN A 144 8.10 9.65 -6.13
CA ASN A 144 7.67 8.91 -7.31
C ASN A 144 6.17 9.09 -7.58
N THR A 145 5.83 9.45 -8.82
CA THR A 145 4.44 9.65 -9.28
C THR A 145 4.00 8.62 -10.31
N GLU A 146 4.85 7.65 -10.63
CA GLU A 146 4.49 6.57 -11.57
C GLU A 146 3.45 5.66 -10.89
N PRO A 147 2.24 5.52 -11.45
CA PRO A 147 1.17 4.76 -10.81
C PRO A 147 1.57 3.30 -10.52
N GLY A 148 1.44 2.87 -9.26
CA GLY A 148 1.65 1.50 -8.81
C GLY A 148 3.11 1.05 -8.72
N LEU A 149 4.07 1.85 -9.17
CA LEU A 149 5.48 1.47 -9.19
C LEU A 149 6.01 1.24 -7.77
N MET A 150 5.91 2.24 -6.90
CA MET A 150 6.42 2.13 -5.52
C MET A 150 5.68 1.08 -4.71
N ARG A 151 4.36 0.98 -4.89
CA ARG A 151 3.56 -0.06 -4.26
C ARG A 151 4.04 -1.46 -4.66
N SER A 152 4.36 -1.70 -5.93
CA SER A 152 4.89 -2.99 -6.39
C SER A 152 6.26 -3.32 -5.79
N VAL A 153 7.15 -2.32 -5.68
CA VAL A 153 8.48 -2.45 -5.06
C VAL A 153 8.34 -2.84 -3.59
N TRP A 154 7.50 -2.12 -2.84
CA TRP A 154 7.30 -2.40 -1.43
C TRP A 154 6.56 -3.72 -1.21
N LEU A 155 5.61 -4.09 -2.07
CA LEU A 155 4.98 -5.41 -2.04
C LEU A 155 6.01 -6.54 -2.18
N GLN A 156 6.96 -6.41 -3.10
CA GLN A 156 8.05 -7.38 -3.24
C GLN A 156 8.91 -7.44 -1.97
N MET A 157 9.19 -6.29 -1.32
CA MET A 157 9.90 -6.26 -0.04
C MET A 157 9.10 -6.96 1.07
N VAL A 158 7.79 -6.72 1.16
CA VAL A 158 6.90 -7.39 2.13
C VAL A 158 6.93 -8.91 1.98
N GLN A 159 7.00 -9.39 0.74
CA GLN A 159 7.03 -10.80 0.41
C GLN A 159 8.38 -11.47 0.71
N GLN A 160 9.47 -10.70 0.76
CA GLN A 160 10.85 -11.21 0.83
C GLN A 160 11.58 -10.87 2.13
N LEU A 161 11.15 -9.87 2.89
CA LEU A 161 11.82 -9.50 4.12
C LEU A 161 11.18 -10.18 5.33
N PRO A 162 11.98 -10.56 6.35
CA PRO A 162 11.48 -11.04 7.64
C PRO A 162 11.43 -9.92 8.70
N GLY A 163 10.79 -10.21 9.83
CA GLY A 163 10.89 -9.42 11.06
C GLY A 163 10.53 -7.93 10.92
N GLN A 164 11.27 -7.07 11.63
CA GLN A 164 11.03 -5.62 11.65
C GLN A 164 11.17 -4.98 10.25
N ALA A 165 12.12 -5.45 9.44
CA ALA A 165 12.30 -4.97 8.07
C ALA A 165 11.04 -5.22 7.21
N ARG A 166 10.38 -6.38 7.38
CA ARG A 166 9.10 -6.67 6.74
C ARG A 166 7.99 -5.71 7.17
N ALA A 167 7.92 -5.38 8.45
CA ALA A 167 6.92 -4.46 8.98
C ALA A 167 7.10 -3.04 8.41
N TYR A 168 8.34 -2.56 8.29
CA TYR A 168 8.61 -1.28 7.62
C TYR A 168 8.32 -1.32 6.12
N ALA A 169 8.64 -2.42 5.42
CA ALA A 169 8.25 -2.59 4.03
C ALA A 169 6.72 -2.55 3.86
N ALA A 170 5.97 -3.20 4.77
CA ALA A 170 4.51 -3.18 4.76
C ALA A 170 3.97 -1.77 5.05
N THR A 171 4.62 -1.02 5.93
CA THR A 171 4.30 0.39 6.19
C THR A 171 4.50 1.27 4.95
N LEU A 172 5.62 1.11 4.23
CA LEU A 172 5.89 1.84 2.98
C LEU A 172 4.94 1.42 1.85
N CYS A 173 4.56 0.14 1.77
CA CYS A 173 3.51 -0.33 0.86
C CYS A 173 2.19 0.37 1.17
N GLY A 174 1.83 0.49 2.45
CA GLY A 174 0.63 1.20 2.89
C GLY A 174 0.66 2.69 2.55
N LEU A 175 1.79 3.37 2.79
CA LEU A 175 1.99 4.78 2.40
C LEU A 175 1.89 4.98 0.89
N ALA A 176 2.51 4.11 0.08
CA ALA A 176 2.39 4.16 -1.38
C ALA A 176 0.94 4.00 -1.83
N ALA A 177 0.18 3.09 -1.21
CA ALA A 177 -1.24 2.92 -1.48
C ALA A 177 -2.07 4.15 -1.10
N LEU A 178 -1.80 4.78 0.05
CA LEU A 178 -2.46 6.05 0.45
C LEU A 178 -2.19 7.18 -0.55
N LEU A 179 -0.96 7.30 -1.03
CA LEU A 179 -0.54 8.29 -2.03
C LEU A 179 -1.23 8.12 -3.40
N GLU A 180 -1.81 6.96 -3.64
CA GLU A 180 -2.57 6.59 -4.84
C GLU A 180 -4.10 6.53 -4.57
N GLY A 181 -4.54 6.82 -3.33
CA GLY A 181 -5.95 6.74 -2.94
C GLY A 181 -6.48 5.31 -2.75
N ASP A 182 -5.61 4.29 -2.70
CA ASP A 182 -5.99 2.91 -2.42
C ASP A 182 -6.02 2.64 -0.90
N GLY A 183 -7.09 3.10 -0.26
CA GLY A 183 -7.29 2.88 1.18
C GLY A 183 -7.45 1.41 1.57
N ALA A 184 -7.89 0.54 0.66
CA ALA A 184 -8.08 -0.88 0.97
C ALA A 184 -6.73 -1.59 1.14
N THR A 185 -5.84 -1.41 0.16
CA THR A 185 -4.45 -1.92 0.24
C THR A 185 -3.70 -1.26 1.38
N ALA A 186 -3.87 0.05 1.58
CA ALA A 186 -3.22 0.77 2.66
C ALA A 186 -3.51 0.16 4.04
N ASN A 187 -4.80 -0.02 4.37
CA ASN A 187 -5.19 -0.56 5.66
C ASN A 187 -4.69 -2.00 5.86
N LEU A 188 -4.79 -2.86 4.84
CA LEU A 188 -4.28 -4.23 4.93
C LEU A 188 -2.76 -4.29 5.14
N ALA A 189 -2.00 -3.43 4.46
CA ALA A 189 -0.56 -3.39 4.61
C ALA A 189 -0.14 -2.87 6.00
N LEU A 190 -0.85 -1.87 6.54
CA LEU A 190 -0.61 -1.34 7.88
C LEU A 190 -1.04 -2.32 8.99
N ASP A 191 -2.17 -3.01 8.82
CA ASP A 191 -2.58 -4.11 9.69
C ASP A 191 -1.52 -5.22 9.73
N LEU A 192 -0.94 -5.57 8.56
CA LEU A 192 0.15 -6.54 8.49
C LEU A 192 1.41 -6.03 9.21
N ALA A 193 1.79 -4.77 9.01
CA ALA A 193 2.96 -4.19 9.67
C ALA A 193 2.83 -4.29 11.20
N GLU A 194 1.67 -3.93 11.74
CA GLU A 194 1.38 -4.00 13.18
C GLU A 194 1.37 -5.46 13.68
N GLN A 195 0.82 -6.40 12.91
CA GLN A 195 0.83 -7.83 13.26
C GLN A 195 2.25 -8.42 13.28
N VAL A 196 3.10 -8.01 12.33
CA VAL A 196 4.48 -8.52 12.20
C VAL A 196 5.37 -7.92 13.29
N HIS A 197 5.25 -6.62 13.55
CA HIS A 197 6.03 -5.93 14.56
C HIS A 197 5.21 -4.80 15.19
N PRO A 198 4.55 -5.04 16.33
CA PRO A 198 3.72 -4.04 17.00
C PRO A 198 4.51 -2.80 17.44
N GLY A 199 3.84 -1.64 17.48
CA GLY A 199 4.35 -0.43 18.14
C GLY A 199 5.46 0.31 17.37
N LEU A 200 5.58 0.11 16.06
CA LEU A 200 6.48 0.90 15.23
C LEU A 200 5.89 2.29 15.02
N THR A 201 6.59 3.33 15.47
CA THR A 201 6.12 4.73 15.41
C THR A 201 5.68 5.16 14.01
N LEU A 202 6.44 4.81 12.96
CA LEU A 202 6.07 5.14 11.58
C LEU A 202 4.76 4.45 11.15
N THR A 203 4.56 3.21 11.56
CA THR A 203 3.34 2.42 11.26
C THR A 203 2.13 3.03 11.95
N GLU A 204 2.25 3.39 13.23
CA GLU A 204 1.18 4.06 13.97
C GLU A 204 0.83 5.42 13.36
N LEU A 205 1.84 6.19 12.93
CA LEU A 205 1.63 7.47 12.24
C LEU A 205 0.90 7.26 10.90
N ALA A 206 1.32 6.29 10.10
CA ALA A 206 0.67 5.97 8.83
C ALA A 206 -0.77 5.49 9.03
N ALA A 207 -1.05 4.69 10.06
CA ALA A 207 -2.41 4.26 10.41
C ALA A 207 -3.31 5.44 10.82
N ARG A 208 -2.77 6.42 11.56
CA ARG A 208 -3.50 7.65 11.89
C ARG A 208 -3.78 8.50 10.66
N ILE A 209 -2.82 8.62 9.74
CA ILE A 209 -3.02 9.31 8.46
C ILE A 209 -4.16 8.64 7.68
N ALA A 210 -4.14 7.29 7.57
CA ALA A 210 -5.18 6.53 6.90
C ALA A 210 -6.57 6.77 7.53
N ALA A 211 -6.65 6.77 8.86
CA ALA A 211 -7.90 6.99 9.58
C ALA A 211 -8.47 8.41 9.41
N CYS A 212 -7.62 9.42 9.23
CA CYS A 212 -8.03 10.80 8.99
C CYS A 212 -8.54 11.06 7.57
N GLY A 213 -8.27 10.17 6.61
CA GLY A 213 -8.68 10.34 5.21
C GLY A 213 -8.04 11.56 4.55
N ILE A 214 -6.74 11.81 4.81
CA ILE A 214 -6.00 12.92 4.21
C ILE A 214 -5.95 12.74 2.69
N ASP A 215 -6.23 13.82 1.95
CA ASP A 215 -6.14 13.83 0.50
C ASP A 215 -4.73 13.45 0.00
N PRO A 216 -4.59 12.61 -1.04
CA PRO A 216 -3.28 12.15 -1.53
C PRO A 216 -2.31 13.26 -1.96
N ILE A 217 -2.79 14.42 -2.40
CA ILE A 217 -1.92 15.56 -2.78
C ILE A 217 -1.32 16.16 -1.51
N THR A 218 -2.15 16.47 -0.51
CA THR A 218 -1.70 16.99 0.78
C THR A 218 -0.76 16.01 1.49
N LEU A 219 -1.09 14.71 1.48
CA LEU A 219 -0.21 13.69 2.07
C LEU A 219 1.17 13.68 1.41
N ARG A 220 1.23 13.82 0.10
CA ARG A 220 2.50 13.86 -0.65
C ARG A 220 3.36 15.06 -0.27
N GLU A 221 2.75 16.22 -0.05
CA GLU A 221 3.45 17.42 0.45
C GLU A 221 4.01 17.18 1.86
N MET A 222 3.20 16.62 2.77
CA MET A 222 3.62 16.31 4.14
C MET A 222 4.82 15.37 4.21
N LEU A 223 4.84 14.32 3.37
CA LEU A 223 5.91 13.32 3.34
C LEU A 223 7.21 13.84 2.71
N ARG A 224 7.13 14.83 1.82
CA ARG A 224 8.32 15.50 1.24
C ARG A 224 8.96 16.47 2.21
N ASP A 225 8.16 17.14 3.03
CA ASP A 225 8.65 18.10 4.02
C ASP A 225 9.31 17.43 5.25
N THR A 226 9.14 16.13 5.43
CA THR A 226 9.73 15.38 6.56
C THR A 226 11.23 15.12 6.41
N ALA A 227 11.81 15.38 5.24
CA ALA A 227 13.23 15.15 4.92
C ALA A 227 14.11 16.42 5.00
N ARG A 228 13.57 17.55 5.45
CA ARG A 228 14.29 18.80 5.72
C ARG A 228 14.55 19.02 7.21
#